data_AF-A0A7S0C462-F1
#
_entry.id   AF-A0A7S0C462-F1
#
_cell.length_a   1.000
_cell.length_b   1.000
_cell.length_c   1.000
_cell.angle_alpha   90.00
_cell.angle_beta   90.00
_cell.angle_gamma   90.00
#
_symmetry.space_group_name_H-M   'P 1'
#
loop_
_entity.id
_entity.type
_entity.pdbx_description
1 polymer ?
#
loop_
_entity_poly.entity_id
_entity_poly.type
_entity_poly.pdbx_seq_one_letter_code
_entity_poly.pdbx_strand_id
1 'polypeptide(L)'
;CTWTEAGDMFVVKDQNELANTYIPQYFDHNKFPSFSRQLNFYGFRKVSPKLGSTQTSKYVTFHHAKFHRDYPERLQEIQRTTTKNIKKKKMIEISEKDITELKDQVFTLQETVTSMTDDMNTRLEDLAQTYEREFKRLKVQLARCTSDYPGEAR
;
A
#
# COMPACT_ATOMS: atom_id res chain seq x y z
N CYS A 1 16.73 -21.37 28.42
CA CYS A 1 15.50 -20.69 27.92
C CYS A 1 14.51 -21.73 27.42
N THR A 2 13.21 -21.45 27.45
CA THR A 2 12.16 -22.35 26.95
C THR A 2 11.12 -21.60 26.14
N TRP A 3 10.50 -22.25 25.16
CA TRP A 3 9.33 -21.73 24.44
C TRP A 3 8.08 -21.77 25.34
N THR A 4 7.11 -20.89 25.08
CA THR A 4 5.72 -21.08 25.53
C THR A 4 5.09 -22.28 24.82
N GLU A 5 3.99 -22.82 25.37
CA GLU A 5 3.26 -23.93 24.74
C GLU A 5 2.81 -23.57 23.32
N ALA A 6 2.33 -22.34 23.15
CA ALA A 6 1.94 -21.77 21.86
C ALA A 6 3.12 -21.52 20.90
N GLY A 7 4.38 -21.53 21.37
CA GLY A 7 5.57 -21.37 20.52
C GLY A 7 5.81 -19.94 20.00
N ASP A 8 5.01 -18.97 20.43
CA ASP A 8 5.00 -17.57 20.01
C ASP A 8 5.86 -16.63 20.89
N MET A 9 6.39 -17.16 21.99
CA MET A 9 7.23 -16.45 22.94
C MET A 9 8.31 -17.36 23.49
N PHE A 10 9.40 -16.77 23.97
CA PHE A 10 10.41 -17.49 24.74
C PHE A 10 10.60 -16.87 26.12
N VAL A 11 10.89 -17.73 27.08
CA VAL A 11 11.01 -17.41 28.51
C VAL A 11 12.44 -17.64 28.97
N VAL A 12 13.02 -16.60 29.57
CA VAL A 12 14.30 -16.63 30.27
C VAL A 12 14.02 -16.80 31.76
N LYS A 13 14.29 -18.00 32.28
CA LYS A 13 14.04 -18.37 33.69
C LYS A 13 15.13 -17.84 34.64
N ASP A 14 16.39 -17.93 34.21
CA ASP A 14 17.53 -17.38 34.95
C ASP A 14 18.40 -16.51 34.01
N GLN A 15 18.47 -15.21 34.32
CA GLN A 15 19.24 -14.25 33.53
C GLN A 15 20.75 -14.40 33.75
N ASN A 16 21.19 -14.81 34.95
CA ASN A 16 22.60 -14.96 35.28
C ASN A 16 23.18 -16.21 34.63
N GLU A 17 22.42 -17.31 34.63
CA GLU A 17 22.80 -18.52 33.90
C GLU A 17 22.88 -18.24 32.40
N LEU A 18 21.88 -17.56 31.83
CA LEU A 18 21.92 -17.15 30.43
C LEU A 18 23.17 -16.31 30.14
N ALA A 19 23.41 -15.28 30.96
CA ALA A 19 24.51 -14.35 30.84
C ALA A 19 25.89 -15.02 30.87
N ASN A 20 26.14 -15.88 31.85
CA ASN A 20 27.47 -16.42 32.10
C ASN A 20 27.77 -17.70 31.30
N THR A 21 26.75 -18.53 31.04
CA THR A 21 26.95 -19.84 30.43
C THR A 21 26.68 -19.82 28.94
N TYR A 22 25.60 -19.18 28.49
CA TYR A 22 25.13 -19.33 27.10
C TYR A 22 25.47 -18.14 26.21
N ILE A 23 25.31 -16.88 26.64
CA ILE A 23 25.64 -15.72 25.81
C ILE A 23 27.09 -15.79 25.27
N PRO A 24 28.12 -16.14 26.07
CA PRO A 24 29.51 -16.20 25.59
C PRO A 24 29.77 -17.25 24.51
N GLN A 25 28.87 -18.23 24.34
CA GLN A 25 28.97 -19.24 23.29
C GLN A 25 28.55 -18.71 21.91
N TYR A 26 27.75 -17.63 21.87
CA TYR A 26 27.18 -17.07 20.64
C TYR A 26 27.55 -15.61 20.40
N PHE A 27 28.01 -14.89 21.43
CA PHE A 27 28.36 -13.47 21.37
C PHE A 27 29.70 -13.22 22.07
N ASP A 28 30.37 -12.13 21.71
CA ASP A 28 31.66 -11.69 22.25
C ASP A 28 31.57 -11.03 23.63
N HIS A 29 30.43 -11.15 24.32
CA HIS A 29 30.18 -10.58 25.63
C HIS A 29 29.32 -11.53 26.47
N ASN A 30 29.29 -11.35 27.80
CA ASN A 30 28.41 -12.11 28.70
C ASN A 30 27.24 -11.27 29.27
N LYS A 31 27.02 -10.07 28.74
CA LYS A 31 26.10 -9.08 29.33
C LYS A 31 24.65 -9.32 28.89
N PHE A 32 23.77 -9.74 29.82
CA PHE A 32 22.33 -9.85 29.56
C PHE A 32 21.69 -8.54 29.04
N PRO A 33 22.03 -7.34 29.56
CA PRO A 33 21.48 -6.10 29.01
C PRO A 33 21.82 -5.88 27.52
N SER A 34 23.00 -6.29 27.07
CA SER A 34 23.38 -6.22 25.64
C SER A 34 22.52 -7.16 24.80
N PHE A 35 22.31 -8.40 25.27
CA PHE A 35 21.39 -9.34 24.62
C PHE A 35 19.96 -8.80 24.54
N SER A 36 19.43 -8.26 25.65
CA SER A 36 18.11 -7.62 25.68
C SER A 36 18.04 -6.41 24.73
N ARG A 37 19.11 -5.62 24.61
CA ARG A 37 19.18 -4.51 23.65
C ARG A 37 19.16 -5.00 22.20
N GLN A 38 19.83 -6.11 21.90
CA GLN A 38 19.74 -6.72 20.57
C GLN A 38 18.31 -7.14 20.24
N LEU A 39 17.62 -7.81 21.17
CA LEU A 39 16.20 -8.16 21.01
C LEU A 39 15.33 -6.92 20.70
N ASN A 40 15.54 -5.82 21.41
CA ASN A 40 14.84 -4.56 21.14
C ASN A 40 15.11 -4.02 19.73
N PHE A 41 16.34 -4.11 19.23
CA PHE A 41 16.65 -3.69 17.86
C PHE A 41 15.93 -4.52 16.79
N TYR A 42 15.64 -5.79 17.08
CA TYR A 42 14.86 -6.67 16.21
C TYR A 42 13.35 -6.64 16.51
N GLY A 43 12.88 -5.68 17.31
CA GLY A 43 11.45 -5.45 17.54
C GLY A 43 10.80 -6.38 18.58
N PHE A 44 11.57 -7.24 19.26
CA PHE A 44 11.03 -8.05 20.35
C PHE A 44 10.56 -7.16 21.49
N ARG A 45 9.47 -7.57 22.13
CA ARG A 45 8.88 -6.88 23.28
C ARG A 45 8.95 -7.76 24.51
N LYS A 46 9.31 -7.17 25.65
CA LYS A 46 9.20 -7.82 26.95
C LYS A 46 7.72 -7.88 27.33
N VAL A 47 7.22 -9.07 27.62
CA VAL A 47 5.85 -9.28 28.11
C VAL A 47 5.86 -9.18 29.62
N SER A 48 5.12 -8.22 30.17
CA SER A 48 4.95 -8.10 31.63
C SER A 48 3.99 -9.19 32.12
N PRO A 49 4.31 -9.89 33.22
CA PRO A 49 3.36 -10.81 33.83
C PRO A 49 2.09 -10.06 34.24
N LYS A 50 0.92 -10.68 34.05
CA LYS A 50 -0.36 -10.09 34.44
C LYS A 50 -0.41 -9.93 35.96
N LEU A 51 -0.92 -8.79 36.43
CA LEU A 51 -1.05 -8.48 37.86
C LEU A 51 -1.91 -9.57 38.53
N GLY A 52 -1.32 -10.33 39.46
CA GLY A 52 -1.99 -11.40 40.20
C GLY A 52 -1.52 -12.84 39.94
N SER A 53 -0.60 -13.08 39.00
CA SER A 53 -0.02 -14.43 38.83
C SER A 53 1.03 -14.73 39.90
N THR A 54 0.75 -15.69 40.78
CA THR A 54 1.55 -16.10 41.95
C THR A 54 2.88 -16.78 41.63
N GLN A 55 3.18 -17.03 40.36
CA GLN A 55 4.45 -17.64 39.97
C GLN A 55 5.11 -16.76 38.90
N THR A 56 6.42 -16.55 39.03
CA THR A 56 7.36 -16.08 37.98
C THR A 56 7.73 -14.60 37.91
N SER A 57 7.67 -13.82 39.00
CA SER A 57 8.24 -12.44 39.02
C SER A 57 9.71 -12.34 38.57
N LYS A 58 10.47 -13.45 38.64
CA LYS A 58 11.88 -13.54 38.19
C LYS A 58 12.04 -13.77 36.68
N TYR A 59 11.02 -14.32 35.99
CA TYR A 59 11.17 -14.73 34.59
C TYR A 59 10.98 -13.55 33.64
N VAL A 60 11.71 -13.58 32.53
CA VAL A 60 11.59 -12.57 31.47
C VAL A 60 11.11 -13.25 30.20
N THR A 61 9.92 -12.85 29.76
CA THR A 61 9.30 -13.35 28.53
C THR A 61 9.46 -12.33 27.42
N PHE A 62 9.85 -12.80 26.24
CA PHE A 62 9.97 -11.98 25.04
C PHE A 62 9.06 -12.52 23.93
N HIS A 63 8.41 -11.61 23.22
CA HIS A 63 7.52 -11.90 22.11
C HIS A 63 7.91 -11.12 20.86
N HIS A 64 7.74 -11.74 19.69
CA HIS A 64 7.75 -11.07 18.39
C HIS A 64 6.83 -11.81 17.42
N ALA A 65 5.96 -11.11 16.69
CA ALA A 65 4.92 -11.72 15.85
C ALA A 65 5.45 -12.66 14.76
N LYS A 66 6.68 -12.43 14.27
CA LYS A 66 7.35 -13.25 13.25
C LYS A 66 8.39 -14.22 13.82
N PHE A 67 8.50 -14.30 15.14
CA PHE A 67 9.40 -15.24 15.82
C PHE A 67 8.56 -16.37 16.44
N HIS A 68 8.48 -17.50 15.76
CA HIS A 68 7.65 -18.62 16.18
C HIS A 68 8.41 -19.94 16.03
N ARG A 69 8.32 -20.83 17.03
CA ARG A 69 9.02 -22.12 17.04
C ARG A 69 8.71 -22.95 15.79
N ASP A 70 7.43 -23.03 15.44
CA ASP A 70 6.95 -23.90 14.38
C ASP A 70 7.01 -23.25 12.97
N TYR A 71 7.40 -21.96 12.87
CA TYR A 71 7.49 -21.21 11.60
C TYR A 71 8.84 -20.47 11.50
N PRO A 72 9.97 -21.20 11.41
CA PRO A 72 11.30 -20.60 11.38
C PRO A 72 11.58 -19.79 10.11
N GLU A 73 10.87 -20.03 9.02
CA GLU A 73 11.01 -19.28 7.77
C GLU A 73 10.67 -17.78 7.93
N ARG A 74 9.78 -17.45 8.87
CA ARG A 74 9.38 -16.07 9.17
C ARG A 74 10.49 -15.25 9.82
N LEU A 75 11.58 -15.88 10.27
CA LEU A 75 12.75 -15.18 10.81
C LEU A 75 13.37 -14.22 9.80
N GLN A 76 13.27 -14.50 8.50
CA GLN A 76 13.77 -13.62 7.44
C GLN A 76 13.06 -12.26 7.39
N GLU A 77 11.83 -12.20 7.90
CA GLU A 77 11.05 -10.96 7.98
C GLU A 77 11.47 -10.07 9.17
N ILE A 78 12.23 -10.61 10.13
CA ILE A 78 12.70 -9.86 11.30
C ILE A 78 13.92 -9.04 10.91
N GLN A 79 13.70 -7.76 10.65
CA GLN A 79 14.78 -6.84 10.28
C GLN A 79 15.21 -5.97 11.46
N ARG A 80 16.53 -5.75 11.54
CA ARG A 80 17.09 -4.83 12.52
C ARG A 80 16.60 -3.41 12.26
N THR A 81 16.01 -2.80 13.27
CA THR A 81 15.61 -1.39 13.26
C THR A 81 16.85 -0.53 13.43
N THR A 82 17.41 -0.09 12.32
CA THR A 82 18.52 0.87 12.28
C THR A 82 18.00 2.26 11.92
N THR A 83 18.75 3.31 12.30
CA THR A 83 18.40 4.69 11.90
C THR A 83 18.25 4.82 10.38
N LYS A 84 19.06 4.09 9.61
CA LYS A 84 18.96 4.03 8.14
C LYS A 84 17.65 3.38 7.68
N ASN A 85 17.27 2.24 8.27
CA ASN A 85 16.02 1.53 7.93
C ASN A 85 14.78 2.36 8.29
N ILE A 86 14.80 3.08 9.42
CA ILE A 86 13.71 3.99 9.80
C ILE A 86 13.56 5.12 8.78
N LYS A 87 14.67 5.77 8.40
CA LYS A 87 14.65 6.83 7.38
C LYS A 87 14.13 6.32 6.03
N LYS A 88 14.61 5.14 5.60
CA LYS A 88 14.15 4.50 4.36
C LYS A 88 12.65 4.19 4.42
N LYS A 89 12.16 3.62 5.52
CA LYS A 89 10.73 3.32 5.70
C LYS A 89 9.87 4.59 5.64
N LYS A 90 10.28 5.66 6.31
CA LYS A 90 9.58 6.95 6.24
C LYS A 90 9.56 7.53 4.81
N MET A 91 10.67 7.43 4.09
CA MET A 91 10.75 7.93 2.72
C MET A 91 9.82 7.13 1.80
N ILE A 92 9.77 5.81 1.94
CA ILE A 92 8.83 4.95 1.20
C ILE A 92 7.39 5.34 1.52
N GLU A 93 7.06 5.51 2.80
CA GLU A 93 5.70 5.88 3.23
C GLU A 93 5.27 7.26 2.69
N ILE A 94 6.20 8.22 2.58
CA ILE A 94 5.95 9.52 1.93
C ILE A 94 5.71 9.31 0.43
N SER A 95 6.57 8.56 -0.25
CA SER A 95 6.41 8.29 -1.68
C SER A 95 5.12 7.52 -2.00
N GLU A 96 4.68 6.59 -1.14
CA GLU A 96 3.41 5.88 -1.30
C GLU A 96 2.20 6.82 -1.21
N LYS A 97 2.25 7.82 -0.32
CA LYS A 97 1.21 8.87 -0.24
C LYS A 97 1.20 9.73 -1.50
N ASP A 98 2.36 10.20 -1.95
CA ASP A 98 2.47 11.01 -3.16
C ASP A 98 1.97 10.25 -4.40
N ILE A 99 2.29 8.94 -4.51
CA ILE A 99 1.79 8.09 -5.59
C ILE A 99 0.27 7.97 -5.56
N THR A 100 -0.32 7.87 -4.36
CA THR A 100 -1.78 7.77 -4.20
C THR A 100 -2.44 9.07 -4.64
N GLU A 101 -1.93 10.21 -4.18
CA GLU A 101 -2.44 11.53 -4.58
C GLU A 101 -2.33 11.77 -6.09
N LEU A 102 -1.20 11.41 -6.70
CA LEU A 102 -1.02 11.52 -8.15
C LEU A 102 -2.00 10.62 -8.92
N LYS A 103 -2.31 9.43 -8.42
CA LYS A 103 -3.30 8.55 -9.07
C LYS A 103 -4.70 9.16 -9.04
N ASP A 104 -5.09 9.78 -7.94
CA ASP A 104 -6.39 10.46 -7.82
C ASP A 104 -6.49 11.67 -8.76
N GLN A 105 -5.40 12.45 -8.87
CA GLN A 105 -5.32 13.56 -9.83
C GLN A 105 -5.42 13.07 -11.28
N VAL A 106 -4.68 12.00 -11.64
CA VAL A 106 -4.75 11.40 -12.98
C VAL A 106 -6.15 10.86 -13.26
N PHE A 107 -6.80 10.24 -12.29
CA PHE A 107 -8.18 9.76 -12.42
C PHE A 107 -9.14 10.91 -12.74
N THR A 108 -9.05 12.02 -12.00
CA THR A 108 -9.91 13.20 -12.19
C THR A 108 -9.68 13.85 -13.56
N LEU A 109 -8.42 13.95 -13.98
CA LEU A 109 -8.07 14.45 -15.31
C LEU A 109 -8.60 13.52 -16.41
N GLN A 110 -8.54 12.21 -16.21
CA GLN A 110 -9.08 11.23 -17.16
C GLN A 110 -10.60 11.38 -17.32
N GLU A 111 -11.35 11.57 -16.22
CA GLU A 111 -12.79 11.84 -16.27
C GLU A 111 -13.09 13.13 -17.03
N THR A 112 -12.32 14.19 -16.76
CA THR A 112 -12.47 15.49 -17.44
C THR A 112 -12.24 15.35 -18.95
N VAL A 113 -11.16 14.68 -19.36
CA VAL A 113 -10.84 14.46 -20.79
C VAL A 113 -11.92 13.61 -21.47
N THR A 114 -12.44 12.60 -20.79
CA THR A 114 -13.50 11.73 -21.34
C THR A 114 -14.78 12.53 -21.57
N SER A 115 -15.21 13.30 -20.56
CA SER A 115 -16.39 14.18 -20.67
C SER A 115 -16.23 15.21 -21.80
N MET A 116 -15.07 15.87 -21.89
CA MET A 116 -14.79 16.81 -22.99
C MET A 116 -14.80 16.14 -24.37
N THR A 117 -14.35 14.88 -24.46
CA THR A 117 -14.35 14.12 -25.71
C THR A 117 -15.77 13.77 -26.12
N ASP A 118 -16.62 13.35 -25.18
CA ASP A 118 -18.03 13.04 -25.41
C ASP A 118 -18.82 14.29 -25.84
N ASP A 119 -18.58 15.43 -25.17
CA ASP A 119 -19.14 16.73 -25.55
C ASP A 119 -18.74 17.14 -26.97
N MET A 120 -17.47 16.93 -27.33
CA MET A 120 -16.97 17.24 -28.67
C MET A 120 -17.62 16.34 -29.73
N ASN A 121 -17.73 15.04 -29.46
CA ASN A 121 -18.38 14.08 -30.36
C ASN A 121 -19.85 14.45 -30.59
N THR A 122 -20.57 14.82 -29.52
CA THR A 122 -21.97 15.27 -29.60
C THR A 122 -22.11 16.52 -30.48
N ARG A 123 -21.25 17.52 -30.30
CA ARG A 123 -21.27 18.74 -31.13
C ARG A 123 -20.96 18.48 -32.60
N LEU A 124 -20.06 17.53 -32.89
CA LEU A 124 -19.75 17.12 -34.26
C LEU A 124 -20.95 16.44 -34.92
N GLU A 125 -21.66 15.58 -34.20
CA GLU A 125 -22.89 14.94 -34.68
C GLU A 125 -23.99 15.98 -34.95
N ASP A 126 -24.22 16.92 -34.03
CA ASP A 126 -25.19 18.00 -34.22
C ASP A 126 -24.88 18.89 -35.43
N LEU A 127 -23.60 19.20 -35.65
CA LEU A 127 -23.14 19.97 -36.80
C LEU A 127 -23.41 19.20 -38.10
N ALA A 128 -23.09 17.90 -38.15
CA ALA A 128 -23.35 17.05 -39.30
C ALA A 128 -24.85 16.97 -39.63
N GLN A 129 -25.70 16.80 -38.62
CA GLN A 129 -27.16 16.80 -38.78
C GLN A 129 -27.69 18.14 -39.28
N THR A 130 -27.09 19.24 -38.85
CA THR A 130 -27.48 20.59 -39.29
C THR A 130 -27.15 20.79 -40.76
N TYR A 131 -25.95 20.39 -41.20
CA TYR A 131 -25.59 20.42 -42.62
C TYR A 131 -26.51 19.54 -43.48
N GLU A 132 -26.85 18.33 -43.03
CA GLU A 132 -27.74 17.44 -43.78
C GLU A 132 -29.16 18.03 -43.92
N ARG A 133 -29.68 18.67 -42.86
CA ARG A 133 -30.98 19.37 -42.89
C ARG A 133 -30.98 20.53 -43.88
N GLU A 134 -29.95 21.37 -43.82
CA GLU A 134 -29.80 22.50 -44.76
C GLU A 134 -29.64 22.02 -46.20
N PHE A 135 -28.87 20.96 -46.45
CA PHE A 135 -28.71 20.40 -47.79
C PHE A 135 -30.03 19.85 -48.36
N LYS A 136 -30.81 19.11 -47.54
CA LYS A 136 -32.16 18.66 -47.93
C LYS A 136 -33.07 19.83 -48.25
N ARG A 137 -33.04 20.89 -47.42
CA ARG A 137 -33.84 22.10 -47.63
C ARG A 137 -33.49 22.79 -48.95
N LEU A 138 -32.20 23.00 -49.21
CA LEU A 138 -31.70 23.63 -50.44
C LEU A 138 -32.09 22.81 -51.68
N LYS A 139 -32.00 21.48 -51.61
CA LYS A 139 -32.50 20.60 -52.69
C LYS A 139 -33.98 20.79 -52.99
N VAL A 140 -34.82 20.86 -51.96
CA VAL A 140 -36.27 21.09 -52.11
C VAL A 140 -36.56 22.46 -52.73
N GLN A 141 -35.83 23.50 -52.32
CA GLN A 141 -35.97 24.84 -52.90
C GLN A 141 -35.61 24.86 -54.38
N LEU A 142 -34.49 24.25 -54.76
CA LEU A 142 -34.04 24.19 -56.15
C LEU A 142 -35.07 23.48 -57.04
N ALA A 143 -35.61 22.34 -56.59
CA ALA A 143 -36.61 21.58 -57.34
C ALA A 143 -37.90 22.37 -57.62
N ARG A 144 -38.31 23.25 -56.70
CA ARG A 144 -39.47 24.14 -56.89
C ARG A 144 -39.19 25.21 -57.94
N CYS A 145 -38.02 25.85 -57.88
CA CYS A 145 -37.65 26.88 -58.86
C CYS A 145 -37.50 26.35 -60.29
N THR A 146 -37.13 25.08 -60.47
CA THR A 146 -37.03 24.46 -61.80
C THR A 146 -38.39 24.03 -62.38
N SER A 147 -39.44 23.91 -61.56
CA SER A 147 -40.80 23.57 -62.01
C SER A 147 -41.57 24.76 -62.57
N ASP A 148 -41.22 25.99 -62.19
CA ASP A 148 -41.89 27.22 -62.62
C ASP A 148 -41.38 27.75 -63.98
N TYR A 149 -40.40 27.08 -64.60
CA TYR A 149 -39.96 27.35 -65.97
C TYR A 149 -40.23 26.11 -66.85
N PRO A 150 -41.44 25.98 -67.44
CA PRO A 150 -41.62 25.04 -68.53
C PRO A 150 -40.76 25.54 -69.69
N GLY A 151 -39.78 24.74 -70.09
CA GLY A 151 -38.97 25.03 -71.26
C GLY A 151 -39.85 25.33 -72.45
N GLU A 152 -39.54 26.44 -73.13
CA GLU A 152 -39.96 26.68 -74.50
C GLU A 152 -39.60 25.44 -75.33
N ALA A 153 -40.61 24.65 -75.65
CA ALA A 153 -40.54 23.72 -76.76
C ALA A 153 -40.65 24.54 -78.04
N ARG A 154 -39.53 24.78 -78.71
CA ARG A 154 -39.42 24.94 -80.17
C ARG A 154 -37.98 24.85 -80.65
#